data_AF-W2D1R7-F1
#
_entry.id   AF-W2D1R7-F1
#
_cell.length_a   1.000
_cell.length_b   1.000
_cell.length_c   1.000
_cell.angle_alpha   90.00
_cell.angle_beta   90.00
_cell.angle_gamma   90.00
#
_symmetry.space_group_name_H-M   'P 1'
#
loop_
_entity.id
_entity.type
_entity.pdbx_description
1 polymer ?
#
loop_
_entity_poly.entity_id
_entity_poly.type
_entity_poly.pdbx_seq_one_letter_code
_entity_poly.pdbx_strand_id
1 'polypeptide(L)' 'LVPGGDGHTWEVDVFSGANAGLTVAEIELRDADEPLTIPAWVGREVTGDARYYNSALSTRPYTEWA' A
#
# COMPACT_ATOMS: atom_id res chain seq x y z
N LEU A 1 5.66 -9.66 3.22
CA LEU A 1 4.62 -10.09 4.18
C LEU A 1 5.05 -9.71 5.60
N VAL A 2 4.22 -8.92 6.29
CA VAL A 2 4.45 -8.39 7.64
C VAL A 2 3.23 -8.69 8.51
N PRO A 3 3.36 -9.32 9.69
CA PRO A 3 2.21 -9.54 10.58
C PRO A 3 1.60 -8.22 11.07
N GLY A 4 0.27 -8.09 10.96
CA GLY A 4 -0.48 -6.92 11.43
C GLY A 4 -0.75 -6.90 12.94
N GLY A 5 -0.70 -8.06 13.59
CA GLY A 5 -0.99 -8.23 15.03
C GLY A 5 -2.46 -8.52 15.35
N ASP A 6 -3.34 -8.42 14.37
CA ASP A 6 -4.78 -8.68 14.45
C ASP A 6 -5.21 -9.98 13.73
N GLY A 7 -4.23 -10.81 13.35
CA GLY A 7 -4.45 -12.03 12.57
C GLY A 7 -4.31 -11.83 11.07
N HIS A 8 -4.22 -10.58 10.58
CA HIS A 8 -3.93 -10.30 9.18
C HIS A 8 -2.43 -10.25 8.91
N THR A 9 -2.09 -10.47 7.64
CA THR A 9 -0.75 -10.27 7.11
C THR A 9 -0.81 -9.18 6.05
N TRP A 10 0.12 -8.25 6.12
CA TRP A 10 0.25 -7.16 5.17
C TRP A 10 1.31 -7.50 4.13
N GLU A 11 0.99 -7.29 2.86
CA GLU A 11 1.99 -7.22 1.80
C GLU A 11 2.63 -5.83 1.83
N VAL A 12 3.95 -5.77 1.76
CA VAL A 12 4.69 -4.50 1.85
C VAL A 12 5.68 -4.45 0.72
N ASP A 13 5.40 -3.59 -0.25
CA ASP A 13 6.20 -3.38 -1.43
C ASP A 13 7.09 -2.15 -1.26
N VAL A 14 8.39 -2.37 -1.40
CA VAL A 14 9.40 -1.30 -1.38
C VAL A 14 9.85 -1.07 -2.81
N PHE A 15 9.41 0.04 -3.39
CA PHE A 15 9.66 0.33 -4.79
C PHE A 15 11.08 0.89 -5.00
N SER A 16 11.61 0.65 -6.19
CA SER A 16 12.95 1.07 -6.61
C SER A 16 12.91 1.75 -8.00
N GLY A 17 14.07 2.20 -8.48
CA GLY A 17 14.18 2.90 -9.76
C GLY A 17 13.38 4.21 -9.76
N ALA A 18 12.56 4.44 -10.79
CA ALA A 18 11.71 5.63 -10.90
C ALA A 18 10.61 5.69 -9.82
N ASN A 19 10.35 4.60 -9.11
CA ASN A 19 9.42 4.58 -7.97
C ASN A 19 10.16 4.59 -6.61
N ALA A 20 11.47 4.84 -6.59
CA ALA A 20 12.25 4.83 -5.36
C ALA A 20 11.74 5.84 -4.31
N GLY A 21 11.68 5.40 -3.06
CA GLY A 21 11.15 6.18 -1.93
C GLY A 21 9.66 6.00 -1.69
N LEU A 22 8.96 5.27 -2.57
CA LEU A 22 7.60 4.79 -2.32
C LEU A 22 7.64 3.42 -1.63
N THR A 23 6.89 3.31 -0.54
CA THR A 23 6.55 2.04 0.10
C THR A 23 5.04 1.96 0.19
N VAL A 24 4.45 0.87 -0.29
CA VAL A 24 3.00 0.61 -0.20
C VAL A 24 2.77 -0.62 0.65
N ALA A 25 1.75 -0.57 1.49
CA ALA A 25 1.29 -1.71 2.27
C ALA A 25 -0.14 -2.05 1.85
N GLU A 26 -0.36 -3.30 1.47
CA GLU A 26 -1.67 -3.84 1.05
C GLU A 26 -2.11 -4.94 2.02
N ILE A 27 -3.42 -5.07 2.19
CA ILE A 27 -4.04 -6.08 3.05
C ILE A 27 -5.27 -6.62 2.35
N GLU A 28 -5.45 -7.94 2.40
CA GLU A 28 -6.67 -8.58 1.96
C GLU A 28 -7.63 -8.76 3.13
N LEU A 29 -8.87 -8.32 2.93
CA LEU A 29 -9.99 -8.53 3.85
C LEU A 29 -10.98 -9.51 3.23
N ARG A 30 -11.75 -10.19 4.07
CA ARG A 30 -12.85 -11.09 3.66
C ARG A 30 -13.99 -10.30 3.01
N ASP A 31 -14.24 -9.09 3.50
CA ASP A 31 -15.21 -8.15 2.96
C ASP A 31 -14.86 -6.71 3.37
N ALA A 32 -15.53 -5.72 2.77
CA ALA A 32 -15.20 -4.31 2.95
C ALA A 32 -15.57 -3.76 4.34
N ASP A 33 -16.45 -4.44 5.09
CA ASP A 33 -16.90 -4.03 6.41
C ASP A 33 -16.14 -4.77 7.54
N GLU A 34 -15.16 -5.62 7.18
CA GLU A 34 -14.35 -6.34 8.14
C GLU A 34 -13.60 -5.38 9.08
N PRO A 35 -13.76 -5.53 10.42
CA PRO A 35 -13.02 -4.72 11.37
C PRO A 35 -11.52 -4.94 11.24
N LEU A 36 -10.79 -3.86 10.98
CA LEU A 36 -9.34 -3.87 10.80
C LEU A 36 -8.65 -3.00 11.85
N THR A 37 -7.58 -3.51 12.46
CA THR A 37 -6.70 -2.70 13.32
C THR A 37 -5.48 -2.26 12.53
N ILE A 38 -5.38 -0.96 12.25
CA ILE A 38 -4.25 -0.40 11.50
C ILE A 38 -2.99 -0.37 12.38
N PRO A 39 -1.91 -1.09 12.00
CA PRO A 39 -0.66 -1.05 12.75
C PRO A 39 -0.01 0.34 12.73
N ALA A 40 0.72 0.70 13.80
CA ALA A 40 1.34 2.04 13.92
C ALA A 40 2.40 2.38 12.85
N TRP A 41 2.90 1.38 12.12
CA TRP A 41 3.85 1.55 11.02
C TRP A 41 3.16 1.82 9.68
N VAL A 42 1.86 1.54 9.56
CA VAL A 42 1.07 1.88 8.37
C VAL A 42 0.81 3.38 8.37
N GLY A 43 1.13 4.01 7.24
CA GLY A 43 0.96 5.44 7.06
C GLY A 43 -0.46 5.81 6.63
N ARG A 44 -0.54 6.76 5.69
CA ARG A 44 -1.81 7.24 5.14
C ARG A 44 -2.51 6.12 4.35
N GLU A 45 -3.82 5.98 4.56
CA GLU A 45 -4.67 5.16 3.70
C GLU A 45 -4.77 5.77 2.29
N VAL A 46 -4.48 4.95 1.28
CA VAL A 46 -4.50 5.34 -0.14
C VAL A 46 -5.44 4.47 -0.97
N THR A 47 -6.33 3.73 -0.31
CA THR A 47 -7.38 2.93 -0.96
C THR A 47 -8.18 3.80 -1.92
N GLY A 48 -8.33 3.36 -3.18
CA GLY A 48 -9.07 4.11 -4.19
C GLY A 48 -8.31 5.25 -4.87
N ASP A 49 -7.11 5.63 -4.39
CA ASP A 49 -6.27 6.62 -5.08
C ASP A 49 -5.54 5.94 -6.25
N ALA A 50 -6.09 6.16 -7.46
CA ALA A 50 -5.60 5.54 -8.67
C ALA A 50 -4.12 5.80 -8.98
N ARG A 51 -3.49 6.83 -8.39
CA ARG A 51 -2.06 7.09 -8.57
C ARG A 51 -1.22 5.95 -8.02
N TYR A 52 -1.64 5.31 -6.93
CA TYR A 52 -0.91 4.24 -6.26
C TYR A 52 -1.08 2.87 -6.92
N TYR A 53 -1.96 2.73 -7.91
CA TYR A 53 -2.13 1.46 -8.61
C TYR A 53 -0.89 1.12 -9.42
N ASN A 54 -0.51 -0.17 -9.47
CA ASN A 54 0.63 -0.63 -10.25
C ASN A 54 0.56 -0.25 -11.74
N SER A 55 -0.64 -0.21 -12.32
CA SER A 55 -0.86 0.28 -13.69
C SER A 55 -0.57 1.78 -13.84
N ALA A 56 -0.89 2.60 -12.84
CA ALA A 56 -0.54 4.02 -12.84
C ALA A 56 0.95 4.23 -12.57
N LEU A 57 1.54 3.54 -11.59
CA LEU A 57 2.97 3.62 -11.27
C LEU A 57 3.88 3.18 -12.42
N SER A 58 3.40 2.30 -13.31
CA SER A 58 4.14 1.90 -14.52
C SER A 58 4.06 2.92 -15.65
N THR A 59 3.07 3.83 -15.64
CA THR A 59 2.86 4.84 -16.68
C THR A 59 3.33 6.24 -16.25
N ARG A 60 3.12 6.61 -14.98
CA ARG A 60 3.61 7.84 -14.36
C ARG A 60 4.22 7.49 -12.99
N PRO A 61 5.55 7.29 -12.93
CA PRO A 61 6.22 6.84 -11.73
C PRO A 61 6.17 7.88 -10.60
N TYR A 62 6.36 7.42 -9.37
CA TYR A 62 6.29 8.20 -8.14
C TYR A 62 7.16 9.46 -8.17
N THR A 63 8.36 9.38 -8.74
CA THR A 63 9.26 10.54 -8.85
C THR A 63 8.74 11.66 -9.75
N GLU A 64 7.69 11.41 -10.55
CA GLU A 64 7.04 12.38 -11.43
C GLU A 64 5.73 12.91 -10.84
N TRP A 65 5.39 12.55 -9.60
CA TRP A 65 4.24 13.10 -8.91
C TRP A 65 4.59 14.51 -8.42
N ALA A 66 3.81 15.49 -8.85
CA ALA A 66 3.96 16.89 -8.50
C ALA A 66 2.97 17.26 -7.40
#